data_AF-F9D423-F1
#
_entry.id   AF-F9D423-F1
#
_cell.length_a   1.000
_cell.length_b   1.000
_cell.length_c   1.000
_cell.angle_alpha   90.00
_cell.angle_beta   90.00
_cell.angle_gamma   90.00
#
_symmetry.space_group_name_H-M   'P 1'
#
loop_
_entity.id
_entity.type
_entity.pdbx_description
1 polymer ?
#
loop_
_entity_poly.entity_id
_entity_poly.type
_entity_poly.pdbx_seq_one_letter_code
_entity_poly.pdbx_strand_id
1 'polypeptide(L)'
;MLFLAALLFTLLGGAWVLGYDFVKKHAPAELPKFYILMAVVRVVLVLTVTGTYILLIAQSATQAKAFAVMMLVMYAVMMAVTLKIKH
;
A
#
# COMPACT_ATOMS: atom_id res chain seq x y z
N MET A 1 15.16 -2.12 -5.83
CA MET A 1 13.85 -1.46 -5.67
C MET A 1 12.66 -2.42 -5.69
N LEU A 2 12.60 -3.38 -6.62
CA LEU A 2 11.45 -4.29 -6.76
C LEU A 2 11.16 -5.10 -5.47
N PHE A 3 12.20 -5.60 -4.80
CA PHE A 3 12.08 -6.25 -3.49
C PHE A 3 11.52 -5.32 -2.40
N LEU A 4 11.92 -4.05 -2.38
CA LEU A 4 11.44 -3.07 -1.40
C LEU A 4 9.95 -2.77 -1.63
N ALA A 5 9.54 -2.62 -2.89
CA ALA A 5 8.14 -2.46 -3.26
C ALA A 5 7.32 -3.69 -2.86
N ALA A 6 7.80 -4.90 -3.17
CA ALA A 6 7.13 -6.15 -2.80
C ALA A 6 6.98 -6.29 -1.28
N LEU A 7 8.03 -5.96 -0.52
CA LEU A 7 7.98 -5.97 0.94
C LEU A 7 6.98 -4.95 1.48
N LEU A 8 7.00 -3.71 0.96
CA LEU A 8 6.06 -2.66 1.34
C LEU A 8 4.60 -3.10 1.15
N PHE A 9 4.26 -3.61 -0.04
CA PHE A 9 2.89 -4.04 -0.33
C PHE A 9 2.47 -5.28 0.47
N THR A 10 3.40 -6.20 0.73
CA THR A 10 3.15 -7.36 1.61
C THR A 10 2.85 -6.92 3.04
N LEU A 11 3.66 -6.00 3.60
CA LEU A 11 3.46 -5.48 4.95
C LEU A 11 2.16 -4.68 5.06
N LEU A 12 1.83 -3.84 4.07
CA LEU A 12 0.58 -3.09 4.03
C LEU A 12 -0.64 -4.01 3.96
N GLY A 13 -0.58 -5.05 3.12
CA GLY A 13 -1.64 -6.05 3.01
C GLY A 13 -1.80 -6.85 4.32
N GLY A 14 -0.70 -7.29 4.92
CA GLY A 14 -0.71 -7.99 6.20
C GLY A 14 -1.25 -7.13 7.35
N ALA A 15 -0.78 -5.89 7.46
CA ALA A 15 -1.26 -4.92 8.45
C ALA A 15 -2.77 -4.66 8.30
N TRP A 16 -3.28 -4.61 7.07
CA TRP A 16 -4.71 -4.49 6.81
C TRP A 16 -5.49 -5.71 7.31
N VAL A 17 -5.07 -6.91 6.93
CA VAL A 17 -5.78 -8.15 7.27
C VAL A 17 -5.82 -8.37 8.78
N LEU A 18 -4.65 -8.26 9.44
CA LEU A 18 -4.51 -8.44 10.88
C LEU A 18 -5.19 -7.31 11.67
N GLY A 19 -4.98 -6.06 11.24
CA GLY A 19 -5.59 -4.90 11.90
C GLY A 19 -7.12 -4.91 11.78
N TYR A 20 -7.67 -5.31 10.63
CA TYR A 20 -9.11 -5.43 10.45
C TYR A 20 -9.72 -6.47 11.41
N ASP A 21 -9.13 -7.67 11.50
CA ASP A 21 -9.64 -8.71 12.42
C ASP A 21 -9.54 -8.27 13.88
N PHE A 22 -8.44 -7.62 14.24
CA PHE A 22 -8.22 -7.11 15.59
C PHE A 22 -9.24 -6.03 15.96
N VAL A 23 -9.42 -5.01 15.12
CA VAL A 23 -10.36 -3.91 15.36
C VAL A 23 -11.79 -4.42 15.34
N LYS A 24 -12.15 -5.29 14.39
CA LYS A 24 -13.49 -5.90 14.35
C LYS A 24 -13.81 -6.70 15.62
N LYS A 25 -12.83 -7.41 16.18
CA LYS A 25 -13.01 -8.23 17.38
C LYS A 25 -13.09 -7.41 18.67
N HIS A 26 -12.29 -6.36 18.82
CA HIS A 26 -12.15 -5.63 20.09
C HIS A 26 -12.86 -4.27 20.11
N ALA A 27 -12.98 -3.60 18.97
CA ALA A 27 -13.52 -2.25 18.86
C ALA A 27 -14.23 -2.04 17.50
N PRO A 28 -15.33 -2.77 17.22
CA PRO A 28 -16.00 -2.73 15.90
C PRO A 28 -16.52 -1.32 15.54
N ALA A 29 -16.86 -0.49 16.53
CA ALA A 29 -17.25 0.91 16.30
C ALA A 29 -16.12 1.77 15.70
N GLU A 30 -14.86 1.37 15.89
CA GLU A 30 -13.67 2.07 15.40
C GLU A 30 -13.23 1.60 14.00
N LEU A 31 -13.92 0.60 13.43
CA LEU A 31 -13.63 0.11 12.07
C LEU A 31 -13.55 1.24 11.04
N PRO A 32 -14.52 2.17 10.94
CA PRO A 32 -14.45 3.26 9.95
C PRO A 32 -13.19 4.12 10.08
N LYS A 33 -12.75 4.39 11.31
CA LYS A 33 -11.50 5.14 11.56
C LYS A 33 -10.28 4.34 11.13
N PHE A 34 -10.26 3.03 11.39
CA PHE A 34 -9.20 2.14 10.92
C PHE A 34 -9.11 2.13 9.38
N TYR A 35 -10.25 2.07 8.68
CA TYR A 35 -10.30 2.15 7.20
C TYR A 35 -9.65 3.43 6.68
N ILE A 36 -10.03 4.58 7.24
CA ILE A 36 -9.48 5.89 6.84
C ILE A 36 -8.00 5.98 7.16
N LEU A 37 -7.59 5.60 8.38
CA LEU A 37 -6.19 5.64 8.80
C LEU A 37 -5.30 4.80 7.88
N MET A 38 -5.71 3.57 7.60
CA MET A 38 -4.97 2.69 6.69
C MET A 38 -4.97 3.20 5.25
N ALA A 39 -6.04 3.86 4.79
CA ALA A 39 -6.04 4.53 3.48
C ALA A 39 -4.99 5.64 3.42
N VAL A 40 -4.94 6.52 4.44
CA VAL A 40 -3.96 7.60 4.53
C VAL A 40 -2.54 7.04 4.58
N VAL A 41 -2.28 6.06 5.46
CA VAL A 41 -0.96 5.41 5.58
C VAL A 41 -0.50 4.83 4.25
N ARG A 42 -1.38 4.12 3.53
CA ARG A 42 -1.06 3.55 2.22
C ARG A 42 -0.69 4.63 1.20
N VAL A 43 -1.50 5.68 1.07
CA VAL A 43 -1.27 6.76 0.11
C VAL A 43 0.05 7.47 0.40
N VAL A 44 0.28 7.85 1.66
CA VAL A 44 1.50 8.55 2.08
C VAL A 44 2.74 7.70 1.79
N LEU A 45 2.74 6.42 2.17
CA LEU A 45 3.89 5.54 1.96
C LEU A 45 4.16 5.28 0.47
N VAL A 46 3.12 4.98 -0.32
CA VAL A 46 3.27 4.73 -1.76
C VAL A 46 3.79 5.98 -2.47
N LEU A 47 3.25 7.16 -2.16
CA LEU A 47 3.71 8.43 -2.73
C LEU A 47 5.14 8.75 -2.29
N THR A 48 5.49 8.54 -1.03
CA THR A 48 6.85 8.80 -0.52
C THR A 48 7.87 7.92 -1.23
N VAL A 49 7.63 6.61 -1.31
CA VAL A 49 8.54 5.66 -1.98
C VAL A 49 8.64 5.96 -3.47
N THR A 50 7.51 6.26 -4.12
CA THR A 50 7.47 6.60 -5.55
C THR A 50 8.20 7.90 -5.84
N GLY A 51 7.93 8.95 -5.07
CA GLY A 51 8.61 10.24 -5.18
C GLY A 51 10.11 10.12 -4.92
N THR A 52 10.51 9.39 -3.88
CA THR A 52 11.93 9.15 -3.56
C THR A 52 12.65 8.47 -4.72
N TYR A 53 12.06 7.44 -5.31
CA TYR A 53 12.66 6.77 -6.47
C TYR A 53 12.76 7.70 -7.67
N ILE A 54 11.69 8.41 -8.01
CA ILE A 54 11.64 9.28 -9.20
C ILE A 54 12.63 10.44 -9.05
N LEU A 55 12.71 11.07 -7.88
CA LEU A 55 13.51 12.27 -7.67
C LEU A 55 14.99 11.98 -7.42
N LEU A 56 15.31 10.89 -6.72
CA LEU A 56 16.67 10.64 -6.22
C LEU A 56 17.39 9.48 -6.90
N ILE A 57 16.68 8.58 -7.59
CA ILE A 57 17.25 7.32 -8.07
C ILE A 57 17.08 7.15 -9.59
N ALA A 58 15.96 7.58 -10.16
CA ALA A 58 15.67 7.40 -11.58
C ALA A 58 16.66 8.20 -12.43
N GLN A 59 17.36 7.52 -13.35
CA GLN A 59 18.32 8.15 -14.26
C GLN A 59 17.69 8.61 -15.57
N SER A 60 16.43 8.25 -15.80
CA SER A 60 15.69 8.61 -17.02
C SER A 60 14.20 8.67 -16.78
N ALA A 61 13.50 9.44 -17.63
CA ALA A 61 12.04 9.50 -17.64
C ALA A 61 11.40 8.12 -17.90
N THR A 62 12.06 7.26 -18.68
CA THR A 62 11.57 5.90 -18.95
C THR A 62 11.59 5.04 -17.69
N GLN A 63 12.69 5.06 -16.92
CA GLN A 63 12.77 4.35 -15.64
C GLN A 63 11.76 4.88 -14.61
N ALA A 64 11.61 6.20 -14.51
CA ALA A 64 10.64 6.82 -13.62
C ALA A 64 9.20 6.39 -13.95
N LYS A 65 8.82 6.42 -15.23
CA LYS A 65 7.50 5.98 -15.71
C LYS A 65 7.26 4.49 -15.44
N ALA A 66 8.23 3.64 -15.75
CA ALA A 66 8.12 2.20 -15.52
C ALA A 66 7.90 1.88 -14.03
N PHE A 67 8.64 2.56 -13.14
CA PHE A 67 8.49 2.39 -11.70
C PHE A 67 7.13 2.87 -11.20
N ALA A 68 6.66 4.03 -11.65
CA ALA A 68 5.33 4.55 -11.30
C ALA A 68 4.21 3.58 -11.72
N VAL A 69 4.27 3.06 -12.95
CA VAL A 69 3.31 2.05 -13.43
C VAL A 69 3.35 0.78 -12.59
N MET A 70 4.54 0.28 -12.26
CA MET A 70 4.69 -0.89 -11.39
C MET A 70 4.06 -0.65 -10.01
N MET A 71 4.30 0.50 -9.38
CA MET A 71 3.71 0.84 -8.07
C MET A 71 2.18 0.89 -8.14
N LEU A 72 1.61 1.45 -9.22
CA LEU A 72 0.15 1.47 -9.44
C LEU A 72 -0.43 0.07 -9.61
N VAL A 73 0.21 -0.80 -10.40
CA VAL A 73 -0.22 -2.19 -10.60
C VAL A 73 -0.18 -2.96 -9.28
N MET A 74 0.92 -2.85 -8.51
CA MET A 74 1.04 -3.53 -7.22
C MET A 74 0.01 -3.02 -6.20
N TYR A 75 -0.27 -1.72 -6.19
CA TYR A 75 -1.33 -1.15 -5.37
C TYR A 75 -2.71 -1.70 -5.72
N ALA A 76 -3.05 -1.74 -7.01
CA ALA A 76 -4.31 -2.30 -7.48
C ALA A 76 -4.46 -3.78 -7.12
N VAL A 77 -3.39 -4.57 -7.29
CA VAL A 77 -3.37 -6.00 -6.91
C VAL A 77 -3.59 -6.15 -5.40
N MET A 78 -2.87 -5.37 -4.57
CA MET A 78 -3.03 -5.43 -3.11
C MET A 78 -4.45 -5.07 -2.68
N MET A 79 -5.06 -4.05 -3.29
CA MET A 79 -6.46 -3.68 -3.03
C MET A 79 -7.42 -4.80 -3.43
N ALA A 80 -7.26 -5.40 -4.61
CA ALA A 80 -8.11 -6.51 -5.06
C ALA A 80 -8.01 -7.73 -4.12
N VAL A 81 -6.79 -8.08 -3.69
CA VAL A 81 -6.55 -9.19 -2.76
C VAL A 81 -7.16 -8.90 -1.38
N THR A 82 -6.89 -7.72 -0.81
CA THR A 82 -7.39 -7.36 0.53
C THR A 82 -8.91 -7.21 0.57
N LEU A 83 -9.53 -6.76 -0.52
CA LEU A 83 -10.98 -6.76 -0.69
C LEU A 83 -11.52 -8.19 -0.66
N LYS A 84 -11.01 -9.10 -1.51
CA LYS A 84 -11.46 -10.51 -1.53
C LYS A 84 -11.29 -11.26 -0.21
N ILE A 85 -10.32 -10.86 0.63
CA ILE A 85 -10.08 -11.51 1.92
C ILE A 85 -11.10 -11.04 2.97
N LYS A 86 -11.57 -9.79 2.89
CA LYS A 86 -12.35 -9.14 3.96
C LYS A 86 -13.79 -8.76 3.59
N HIS A 87 -14.16 -8.90 2.32
CA HIS A 87 -15.50 -8.75 1.75
C HIS A 87 -15.82 -9.99 0.91
#